data_AF-A0A2H9PWC9-F1
#
_entry.id   AF-A0A2H9PWC9-F1
#
_cell.length_a   1.000
_cell.length_b   1.000
_cell.length_c   1.000
_cell.angle_alpha   90.00
_cell.angle_beta   90.00
_cell.angle_gamma   90.00
#
_symmetry.space_group_name_H-M   'P 1'
#
loop_
_entity.id
_entity.type
_entity.pdbx_description
1 polymer ?
#
loop_
_entity_poly.entity_id
_entity_poly.type
_entity_poly.pdbx_seq_one_letter_code
_entity_poly.pdbx_strand_id
1 'polypeptide(L)' 'MQLPFFQKKQALPQGKFNLDLRPRLIRIAPITDYRTVNIRYPLIPPYAFAHLYWDQKNQELAYDVEQPVLDDTEKEI' A
#
# COMPACT_ATOMS: atom_id res chain seq x y z
N MET A 1 23.46 6.21 -9.93
CA MET A 1 22.25 6.95 -10.34
C MET A 1 21.05 6.21 -9.75
N GLN A 2 20.42 6.77 -8.72
CA GLN A 2 19.20 6.23 -8.12
C GLN A 2 18.03 6.65 -9.01
N LEU A 3 17.28 5.70 -9.56
CA LEU A 3 16.06 6.00 -10.32
C LEU A 3 14.98 6.53 -9.35
N PRO A 4 14.25 7.62 -9.69
CA PRO A 4 13.17 8.10 -8.85
C PRO A 4 12.01 7.10 -8.90
N PHE A 5 11.63 6.56 -7.73
CA PHE A 5 10.42 5.77 -7.52
C PHE A 5 9.20 6.72 -7.58
N PHE A 6 8.89 7.24 -8.76
CA PHE A 6 7.60 7.86 -9.01
C PHE A 6 6.81 6.85 -9.82
N GLN A 7 6.19 5.89 -9.13
CA GLN A 7 5.22 5.01 -9.78
C GLN A 7 4.06 5.90 -10.21
N LYS A 8 4.00 6.15 -11.52
CA LYS A 8 2.81 6.60 -12.25
C LYS A 8 1.61 5.90 -11.61
N LYS A 9 0.65 6.64 -11.04
CA LYS A 9 -0.58 6.07 -10.47
C LYS A 9 -1.22 5.21 -11.57
N GLN A 10 -1.04 3.90 -11.48
CA GLN A 10 -1.59 2.97 -12.45
C GLN A 10 -3.07 2.86 -12.08
N ALA A 11 -3.93 3.57 -12.81
CA ALA A 11 -5.35 3.27 -12.80
C ALA A 11 -5.49 1.81 -13.24
N LEU A 12 -6.01 0.96 -12.36
CA LEU A 12 -6.30 -0.42 -12.71
C LEU A 12 -7.27 -0.39 -13.91
N PRO A 13 -7.00 -1.11 -15.01
CA PRO A 13 -7.93 -1.17 -16.12
C PRO A 13 -9.29 -1.65 -15.57
N GLN A 14 -10.32 -0.83 -15.73
CA GLN A 14 -11.71 -1.11 -15.35
C GLN A 14 -12.12 -2.43 -16.01
N GLY A 15 -11.97 -3.51 -15.27
CA GLY A 15 -12.12 -4.88 -15.71
C GLY A 15 -12.55 -5.70 -14.50
N LYS A 16 -13.52 -6.58 -14.74
CA LYS A 16 -14.16 -7.50 -13.79
C LYS A 16 -13.43 -7.65 -12.45
N PHE A 17 -14.09 -7.26 -11.36
CA PHE A 17 -13.60 -7.46 -9.99
C PHE A 17 -13.01 -8.86 -9.81
N ASN A 18 -11.77 -8.92 -9.35
CA ASN A 18 -11.04 -10.17 -9.18
C ASN A 18 -10.28 -10.16 -7.86
N LEU A 19 -10.65 -11.09 -6.98
CA LEU A 19 -10.02 -11.27 -5.68
C LEU A 19 -9.32 -12.62 -5.62
N ASP A 20 -8.04 -12.61 -5.26
CA ASP A 20 -7.31 -13.84 -4.95
C ASP A 20 -7.75 -14.35 -3.57
N LEU A 21 -8.51 -15.45 -3.55
CA LEU A 21 -8.98 -16.09 -2.33
C LEU A 21 -7.92 -16.99 -1.68
N ARG A 22 -6.71 -17.04 -2.24
CA ARG A 22 -5.57 -17.81 -1.72
C ARG A 22 -4.37 -16.88 -1.51
N PRO A 23 -4.48 -15.90 -0.59
CA PRO A 23 -3.42 -14.93 -0.37
C PRO A 23 -2.12 -15.63 0.03
N ARG A 24 -1.03 -15.21 -0.59
CA ARG A 24 0.32 -15.71 -0.25
C ARG A 24 0.79 -15.05 1.04
N LEU A 25 1.32 -15.86 1.95
CA LEU A 25 1.94 -15.36 3.17
C LEU A 25 3.17 -14.51 2.82
N ILE A 26 3.19 -13.27 3.29
CA ILE A 26 4.33 -12.37 3.12
C ILE A 26 5.19 -12.43 4.36
N ARG A 27 6.49 -12.64 4.15
CA ARG A 27 7.49 -12.59 5.22
C ARG A 27 8.15 -11.23 5.20
N ILE A 28 8.00 -10.49 6.30
CA ILE A 28 8.70 -9.24 6.52
C ILE A 28 9.99 -9.55 7.27
N ALA A 29 11.10 -8.95 6.83
CA ALA A 29 12.38 -9.11 7.53
C ALA A 29 12.27 -8.55 8.96
N PRO A 30 13.01 -9.11 9.94
CA PRO A 30 13.06 -8.55 11.28
C PRO A 30 13.49 -7.08 11.22
N ILE A 31 12.73 -6.22 11.86
CA ILE A 31 13.02 -4.79 11.93
C ILE A 31 13.96 -4.56 13.11
N THR A 32 15.20 -4.15 12.83
CA THR A 32 16.19 -3.82 13.86
C THR A 32 16.16 -2.36 14.29
N ASP A 33 15.88 -1.45 13.34
CA ASP A 33 15.69 -0.02 13.60
C ASP A 33 14.37 0.45 12.98
N TYR A 34 13.42 0.80 13.84
CA TYR A 34 12.08 1.23 13.45
C TYR A 34 12.09 2.55 12.66
N ARG A 35 13.12 3.40 12.82
CA ARG A 35 13.23 4.69 12.12
C ARG A 35 13.59 4.54 10.64
N THR A 36 14.07 3.36 10.26
CA THR A 36 14.42 3.01 8.88
C THR A 36 13.30 2.29 8.14
N VAL A 37 12.20 1.99 8.85
CA VAL A 37 11.08 1.22 8.29
C VAL A 37 10.39 2.03 7.20
N ASN A 38 10.29 1.41 6.03
CA ASN A 38 9.47 1.87 4.92
C ASN A 38 9.11 0.64 4.08
N ILE A 39 8.00 0.00 4.45
CA ILE A 39 7.59 -1.31 3.93
C ILE A 39 6.17 -1.20 3.44
N ARG A 40 5.93 -1.69 2.21
CA ARG A 40 4.61 -1.77 1.62
C ARG A 40 4.28 -3.21 1.26
N TYR A 41 3.17 -3.72 1.77
CA TYR A 41 2.75 -5.10 1.49
C TYR A 41 1.24 -5.18 1.20
N PRO A 42 0.81 -6.07 0.30
CA PRO A 42 -0.59 -6.23 -0.05
C PRO A 42 -1.41 -6.80 1.11
N LEU A 43 -2.59 -6.22 1.31
CA LEU A 43 -3.66 -6.77 2.16
C LEU A 43 -4.71 -7.46 1.28
N ILE A 44 -5.17 -6.76 0.24
CA ILE A 44 -6.17 -7.23 -0.71
C ILE A 44 -5.71 -6.84 -2.11
N PRO A 45 -4.75 -7.55 -2.72
CA PRO A 45 -4.21 -7.15 -4.01
C PRO A 45 -5.28 -7.31 -5.13
N PRO A 46 -5.38 -6.36 -6.07
CA PRO A 46 -4.59 -5.11 -6.21
C PRO A 46 -5.20 -3.87 -5.52
N TYR A 47 -6.23 -4.04 -4.69
CA TYR A 47 -7.08 -2.97 -4.16
C TYR A 47 -6.67 -2.39 -2.80
N ALA A 48 -5.87 -3.08 -1.97
CA ALA A 48 -5.46 -2.55 -0.68
C ALA A 48 -4.05 -2.98 -0.30
N PHE A 49 -3.27 -2.03 0.21
CA PHE A 49 -1.91 -2.24 0.71
C PHE A 49 -1.75 -1.59 2.08
N ALA A 50 -0.98 -2.23 2.94
CA ALA A 50 -0.47 -1.60 4.15
C ALA A 50 0.85 -0.92 3.84
N HIS A 51 0.99 0.33 4.26
CA HIS A 51 2.25 1.06 4.23
C HIS A 51 2.67 1.34 5.67
N LEU A 52 3.72 0.63 6.11
CA LEU A 52 4.34 0.79 7.40
C LEU A 52 5.60 1.64 7.21
N TYR A 53 5.66 2.82 7.82
CA TYR A 53 6.79 3.73 7.66
C TYR A 53 7.06 4.56 8.90
N TRP A 54 8.30 5.03 9.06
CA TRP A 54 8.63 6.01 10.09
C TRP A 54 8.18 7.42 9.68
N ASP A 55 7.22 7.99 10.42
CA ASP A 55 6.79 9.37 10.24
C ASP A 55 7.77 10.30 10.95
N GLN A 56 8.59 10.99 10.15
CA GLN A 56 9.58 11.92 10.67
C GLN A 56 8.97 13.17 11.33
N LYS A 57 7.75 13.55 10.96
CA LYS A 57 7.07 14.73 11.54
C LYS A 57 6.54 14.40 12.93
N ASN A 58 5.85 13.26 13.06
CA ASN A 58 5.23 12.85 14.32
C ASN A 58 6.18 12.02 15.21
N GLN A 59 7.35 11.64 14.68
CA GLN A 59 8.35 10.81 15.35
C GLN A 59 7.75 9.49 15.86
N GLU A 60 6.96 8.84 15.00
CA GLU A 60 6.29 7.59 15.30
C GLU A 60 6.30 6.62 14.11
N LEU A 61 6.07 5.34 14.40
CA LEU A 61 5.88 4.35 13.36
C LEU A 61 4.41 4.41 12.90
N ALA A 62 4.19 4.89 11.69
CA ALA A 62 2.88 5.03 11.08
C ALA A 62 2.48 3.75 10.33
N TYR A 63 1.19 3.44 10.38
CA TYR A 63 0.57 2.37 9.61
C TYR A 63 -0.61 2.95 8.84
N ASP A 64 -0.45 3.05 7.53
CA ASP A 64 -1.48 3.57 6.63
C ASP A 64 -2.02 2.46 5.73
N VAL A 65 -3.31 2.52 5.43
CA VAL A 65 -3.95 1.64 4.44
C VAL A 65 -4.16 2.43 3.16
N GLU A 66 -3.42 2.04 2.12
CA GLU A 66 -3.56 2.61 0.79
C GLU A 66 -4.65 1.89 -0.01
N GLN A 67 -5.57 2.67 -0.57
CA GLN A 67 -6.72 2.17 -1.33
C GLN A 67 -6.93 3.01 -2.61
N PRO A 68 -7.60 2.47 -3.64
CA PRO A 68 -8.13 3.23 -4.75
C PRO A 68 -9.00 4.39 -4.28
N VAL A 69 -8.90 5.51 -4.99
CA VAL A 69 -9.79 6.65 -4.75
C VAL A 69 -11.13 6.31 -5.37
N LEU A 70 -12.19 6.43 -4.57
CA LEU A 70 -13.55 6.32 -5.06
C LEU A 70 -13.85 7.46 -6.04
N ASP A 71 -14.52 7.15 -7.14
CA ASP A 71 -15.09 8.17 -8.00
C ASP A 71 -16.31 8.84 -7.36
N ASP A 72 -16.83 9.89 -7.98
CA ASP A 72 -17.92 10.67 -7.38
C ASP A 72 -19.24 9.89 -7.36
N THR A 73 -19.45 8.97 -8.31
CA THR A 73 -20.64 8.09 -8.30
C THR A 73 -20.53 7.06 -7.18
N GLU A 74 -19.36 6.46 -6.96
CA GLU A 74 -19.12 5.50 -5.89
C GLU A 74 -19.25 6.12 -4.48
N LYS A 75 -18.99 7.42 -4.31
CA LYS A 75 -19.16 8.13 -3.04
C LYS A 75 -20.62 8.45 -2.69
N GLU A 76 -21.49 8.51 -3.69
CA GLU A 76 -22.90 8.85 -3.52
C GLU A 76 -23.75 7.66 -3.05
N ILE A 77 -23.18 6.44 -3.04
CA ILE A 77 -23.88 5.18 -2.74
C ILE A 77 -23.43 4.61 -1.39
#